data_AF-A0A844FXA7-F1
#
_entry.id   AF-A0A844FXA7-F1
#
_cell.length_a   1.000
_cell.length_b   1.000
_cell.length_c   1.000
_cell.angle_alpha   90.00
_cell.angle_beta   90.00
_cell.angle_gamma   90.00
#
_symmetry.space_group_name_H-M   'P 1'
#
loop_
_entity.id
_entity.type
_entity.pdbx_description
1 polymer ?
#
loop_
_entity_poly.entity_id
_entity_poly.type
_entity_poly.pdbx_seq_one_letter_code
_entity_poly.pdbx_strand_id
1 'polypeptide(L)'
;MKSGVYSIMKKRYVKHGFNMVEVALALAVIGIGITSIMVLFPVGINANKAAIADNNTADVAEYLLGYVQMRINDDFRKPLNMSSGLIGGLKDTDNRNEKNIDSDSFESISGFDNLLLSPSGDVFRYEQKSFVNDEEVVDFSAEARLWAEDVKIEYRDWAQAGAPYTRGTLAVSDNYERLVYLELSWPADVPYKKGSDYLRERRLFVLDIFNPTFQLTPAINSTYNGVF
;
A
#
# COMPACT_ATOMS: atom_id res chain seq x y z
N MET A 1 -81.93 26.72 -45.05
CA MET A 1 -80.82 26.31 -44.17
C MET A 1 -79.50 26.61 -44.86
N LYS A 2 -78.76 27.64 -44.41
CA LYS A 2 -77.39 27.90 -44.88
C LYS A 2 -76.43 27.22 -43.90
N SER A 3 -75.71 26.21 -44.37
CA SER A 3 -74.67 25.51 -43.63
C SER A 3 -73.44 26.42 -43.51
N GLY A 4 -73.10 26.82 -42.28
CA GLY A 4 -71.90 27.59 -41.98
C GLY A 4 -70.72 26.65 -41.76
N VAL A 5 -69.73 26.71 -42.64
CA VAL A 5 -68.48 25.96 -42.51
C VAL A 5 -67.53 26.75 -41.61
N TYR A 6 -67.25 26.23 -40.42
CA TYR A 6 -66.21 26.76 -39.54
C TYR A 6 -64.83 26.39 -40.10
N SER A 7 -64.06 27.41 -40.52
CA SER A 7 -62.66 27.28 -40.91
C SER A 7 -61.77 27.27 -39.67
N ILE A 8 -61.15 26.12 -39.38
CA ILE A 8 -60.17 25.99 -38.30
C ILE A 8 -58.86 26.64 -38.78
N MET A 9 -58.52 27.82 -38.24
CA MET A 9 -57.24 28.49 -38.51
C MET A 9 -56.09 27.66 -37.95
N LYS A 10 -55.30 27.06 -38.84
CA LYS A 10 -54.07 26.34 -38.50
C LYS A 10 -52.98 27.35 -38.16
N LYS A 11 -52.59 27.44 -36.88
CA LYS A 11 -51.48 28.30 -36.42
C LYS A 11 -50.19 27.90 -37.15
N ARG A 12 -49.61 28.84 -37.90
CA ARG A 12 -48.40 28.61 -38.72
C ARG A 12 -47.18 28.94 -37.87
N TYR A 13 -46.37 27.93 -37.53
CA TYR A 13 -45.11 28.13 -36.82
C TYR A 13 -44.08 28.72 -37.79
N VAL A 14 -43.63 29.94 -37.52
CA VAL A 14 -42.52 30.56 -38.25
C VAL A 14 -41.22 30.01 -37.66
N LYS A 15 -40.41 29.35 -38.49
CA LYS A 15 -39.08 28.87 -38.07
C LYS A 15 -38.09 30.03 -38.20
N HIS A 16 -37.47 30.42 -37.09
CA HIS A 16 -36.33 31.33 -37.10
C HIS A 16 -35.06 30.51 -37.23
N GLY A 17 -34.33 30.68 -38.33
CA GLY A 17 -33.00 30.09 -38.51
C GLY A 17 -31.92 30.98 -37.90
N PHE A 18 -30.86 30.37 -37.37
CA PHE A 18 -29.73 31.09 -36.81
C PHE A 18 -28.85 31.71 -37.92
N ASN A 19 -28.31 32.89 -37.66
CA ASN A 19 -27.33 33.51 -38.54
C ASN A 19 -25.95 32.83 -38.37
N MET A 20 -25.13 32.83 -39.43
CA MET A 20 -23.76 32.31 -39.41
C MET A 20 -22.92 32.92 -38.28
N VAL A 21 -23.14 34.20 -37.96
CA VAL A 21 -22.46 34.88 -36.83
C VAL A 21 -22.88 34.32 -35.48
N GLU A 22 -24.17 34.04 -35.26
CA GLU A 22 -24.67 33.46 -34.01
C GLU A 22 -24.14 32.04 -33.83
N VAL A 23 -24.10 31.27 -34.92
CA VAL A 23 -23.51 29.92 -34.92
C VAL A 23 -22.01 29.98 -34.62
N ALA A 24 -21.27 30.92 -35.22
CA ALA A 24 -19.84 31.08 -34.97
C ALA A 24 -19.55 31.51 -33.52
N LEU A 25 -20.33 32.45 -32.98
CA LEU A 25 -20.17 32.91 -31.59
C LEU A 25 -20.54 31.80 -30.60
N ALA A 26 -21.61 31.04 -30.88
CA ALA A 26 -21.98 29.88 -30.07
C ALA A 26 -20.89 28.81 -30.06
N LEU A 27 -20.30 28.49 -31.23
CA LEU A 27 -19.17 27.55 -31.32
C LEU A 27 -17.93 28.05 -30.59
N ALA A 28 -17.64 29.36 -30.63
CA ALA A 28 -16.52 29.93 -29.89
C ALA A 28 -16.69 29.80 -28.37
N VAL A 29 -17.88 30.11 -27.85
CA VAL A 29 -18.18 29.98 -26.42
C VAL A 29 -18.15 28.52 -25.97
N ILE A 30 -18.72 27.60 -26.76
CA ILE A 30 -18.66 26.16 -26.48
C ILE A 30 -17.21 25.67 -26.50
N GLY A 31 -16.41 26.11 -27.47
CA GLY A 31 -14.99 25.77 -27.58
C GLY A 31 -14.21 26.15 -26.32
N ILE A 32 -14.34 27.42 -25.88
CA ILE A 32 -13.69 27.91 -24.65
C ILE A 32 -14.19 27.15 -23.42
N GLY A 33 -15.51 26.89 -23.35
CA GLY A 33 -16.11 26.12 -22.25
C GLY A 33 -15.56 24.71 -22.14
N ILE A 34 -15.49 23.98 -23.25
CA ILE A 34 -14.98 22.60 -23.28
C ILE A 34 -13.49 22.57 -22.96
N THR A 35 -12.68 23.47 -23.54
CA THR A 35 -11.24 23.51 -23.23
C THR A 35 -10.97 23.78 -21.75
N SER A 36 -11.80 24.62 -21.12
CA SER A 36 -11.66 24.94 -19.70
C SER A 36 -11.94 23.73 -18.80
N ILE A 37 -12.96 22.93 -19.13
CA ILE A 37 -13.31 21.73 -18.36
C ILE A 37 -12.32 20.59 -18.64
N MET A 38 -11.81 20.46 -19.87
CA MET A 38 -10.83 19.43 -20.23
C MET A 38 -9.53 19.54 -19.46
N VAL A 39 -9.11 20.74 -19.05
CA VAL A 39 -7.92 20.92 -18.20
C VAL A 39 -8.12 20.33 -16.79
N LEU A 40 -9.35 20.33 -16.27
CA LEU A 40 -9.67 19.77 -14.95
C LEU A 40 -9.80 18.24 -14.97
N PHE A 41 -10.09 17.66 -16.13
CA PHE A 41 -10.37 16.23 -16.24
C PHE A 41 -9.19 15.34 -15.82
N PRO A 42 -7.94 15.57 -16.27
CA PRO A 42 -6.78 14.82 -15.79
C PRO A 42 -6.56 14.96 -14.27
N VAL A 43 -6.75 16.18 -13.74
CA VAL A 43 -6.59 16.46 -12.30
C VAL A 43 -7.63 15.70 -11.48
N GLY A 44 -8.89 15.71 -11.92
CA GLY A 44 -9.96 14.97 -11.28
C GLY A 44 -9.74 13.45 -11.31
N ILE A 45 -9.27 12.91 -12.43
CA ILE A 45 -8.92 11.48 -12.53
C ILE A 45 -7.77 11.12 -11.58
N ASN A 46 -6.70 11.92 -11.56
CA ASN A 46 -5.56 11.65 -10.70
C ASN A 46 -5.96 11.71 -9.21
N ALA A 47 -6.75 12.72 -8.83
CA ALA A 47 -7.28 12.82 -7.47
C ALA A 47 -8.19 11.63 -7.11
N ASN A 48 -9.03 11.17 -8.04
CA ASN A 48 -9.89 10.01 -7.82
C ASN A 48 -9.09 8.72 -7.66
N LYS A 49 -8.04 8.52 -8.48
CA LYS A 49 -7.13 7.36 -8.35
C LYS A 49 -6.41 7.36 -7.00
N ALA A 50 -5.88 8.51 -6.57
CA ALA A 50 -5.25 8.65 -5.26
C ALA A 50 -6.24 8.34 -4.13
N ALA A 51 -7.48 8.84 -4.21
CA ALA A 51 -8.51 8.57 -3.21
C ALA A 51 -8.89 7.07 -3.12
N ILE A 52 -8.98 6.37 -4.26
CA ILE A 52 -9.23 4.91 -4.28
C ILE A 52 -8.08 4.16 -3.63
N ALA A 53 -6.85 4.47 -4.03
CA ALA A 53 -5.65 3.85 -3.46
C ALA A 53 -5.55 4.10 -1.95
N ASP A 54 -5.86 5.32 -1.52
CA ASP A 54 -5.83 5.73 -0.13
C ASP A 54 -6.81 4.94 0.75
N ASN A 55 -8.00 4.63 0.23
CA ASN A 55 -8.99 3.81 0.92
C ASN A 55 -8.57 2.34 0.98
N ASN A 56 -7.97 1.82 -0.10
CA ASN A 56 -7.53 0.42 -0.15
C ASN A 56 -6.23 0.17 0.61
N THR A 57 -5.37 1.17 0.81
CA THR A 57 -4.04 0.93 1.41
C THR A 57 -4.14 0.32 2.80
N ALA A 58 -5.08 0.77 3.63
CA ALA A 58 -5.21 0.29 5.00
C ALA A 58 -5.57 -1.20 5.03
N ASP A 59 -6.54 -1.61 4.21
CA ASP A 59 -6.97 -3.00 4.09
C ASP A 59 -5.85 -3.89 3.53
N VAL A 60 -5.10 -3.39 2.55
CA VAL A 60 -3.93 -4.08 1.97
C VAL A 60 -2.82 -4.24 3.00
N ALA A 61 -2.54 -3.19 3.79
CA ALA A 61 -1.55 -3.24 4.86
C ALA A 61 -1.94 -4.26 5.92
N GLU A 62 -3.18 -4.28 6.36
CA GLU A 62 -3.68 -5.24 7.36
C GLU A 62 -3.55 -6.68 6.83
N TYR A 63 -3.92 -6.92 5.58
CA TYR A 63 -3.82 -8.24 4.95
C TYR A 63 -2.36 -8.74 4.90
N LEU A 64 -1.43 -7.86 4.50
CA LEU A 64 0.00 -8.16 4.43
C LEU A 64 0.63 -8.33 5.82
N LEU A 65 0.33 -7.43 6.76
CA LEU A 65 0.83 -7.51 8.12
C LEU A 65 0.31 -8.76 8.82
N GLY A 66 -0.93 -9.18 8.58
CA GLY A 66 -1.46 -10.45 9.08
C GLY A 66 -0.66 -11.66 8.57
N TYR A 67 -0.36 -11.70 7.27
CA TYR A 67 0.50 -12.75 6.70
C TYR A 67 1.91 -12.74 7.31
N VAL A 68 2.52 -11.56 7.42
CA VAL A 68 3.87 -11.37 7.94
C VAL A 68 3.94 -11.74 9.43
N GLN A 69 2.98 -11.30 10.25
CA GLN A 69 2.85 -11.67 11.65
C GLN A 69 2.73 -13.19 11.82
N MET A 70 1.92 -13.86 11.00
CA MET A 70 1.81 -15.31 11.04
C MET A 70 3.16 -15.98 10.78
N ARG A 71 3.89 -15.54 9.75
CA ARG A 71 5.19 -16.10 9.37
C ARG A 71 6.26 -15.84 10.42
N ILE A 72 6.29 -14.64 11.00
CA ILE A 72 7.22 -14.25 12.08
C ILE A 72 6.94 -15.05 13.35
N ASN A 73 5.66 -15.24 13.72
CA ASN A 73 5.30 -16.08 14.86
C ASN A 73 5.64 -17.55 14.65
N ASP A 74 5.61 -18.06 13.41
CA ASP A 74 6.09 -19.41 13.08
C ASP A 74 7.62 -19.49 13.24
N ASP A 75 8.36 -18.47 12.82
CA ASP A 75 9.81 -18.42 12.96
C ASP A 75 10.27 -18.35 14.40
N PHE A 76 9.57 -17.60 15.27
CA PHE A 76 9.87 -17.56 16.70
C PHE A 76 9.79 -18.93 17.38
N ARG A 77 8.95 -19.84 16.87
CA ARG A 77 8.82 -21.21 17.40
C ARG A 77 9.93 -22.15 16.93
N LYS A 78 10.77 -21.76 15.97
CA LYS A 78 11.85 -22.60 15.44
C LYS A 78 13.11 -22.45 16.32
N PRO A 79 13.88 -23.53 16.53
CA PRO A 79 15.12 -23.46 17.29
C PRO A 79 16.15 -22.54 16.60
N LEU A 80 16.91 -21.79 17.44
CA LEU A 80 17.74 -20.58 17.27
C LEU A 80 18.72 -20.45 16.07
N ASN A 81 18.58 -21.21 14.98
CA ASN A 81 19.32 -20.97 13.75
C ASN A 81 18.49 -20.09 12.81
N MET A 82 18.40 -18.80 13.15
CA MET A 82 17.54 -17.77 12.54
C MET A 82 17.77 -17.53 11.05
N SER A 83 18.81 -18.09 10.42
CA SER A 83 19.22 -17.75 9.04
C SER A 83 18.26 -18.20 7.94
N SER A 84 17.26 -19.04 8.23
CA SER A 84 16.37 -19.63 7.22
C SER A 84 14.90 -19.24 7.36
N GLY A 85 14.55 -18.42 8.37
CA GLY A 85 13.20 -17.88 8.55
C GLY A 85 13.01 -16.53 7.84
N LEU A 86 11.76 -16.09 7.67
CA LEU A 86 11.42 -14.73 7.24
C LEU A 86 12.14 -13.69 8.12
N ILE A 87 12.15 -13.84 9.45
CA ILE A 87 12.83 -12.88 10.35
C ILE A 87 14.31 -12.72 10.04
N GLY A 88 15.02 -13.81 9.74
CA GLY A 88 16.45 -13.77 9.42
C GLY A 88 16.74 -13.41 7.95
N GLY A 89 15.76 -13.59 7.06
CA GLY A 89 15.82 -13.10 5.68
C GLY A 89 15.56 -11.60 5.57
N LEU A 90 14.73 -11.05 6.46
CA LEU A 90 14.50 -9.61 6.56
C LEU A 90 15.78 -8.92 7.06
N LYS A 91 16.37 -8.09 6.20
CA LYS A 91 17.60 -7.37 6.53
C LYS A 91 17.29 -6.24 7.52
N ASP A 92 18.22 -6.01 8.45
CA ASP A 92 18.28 -4.85 9.38
C ASP A 92 18.63 -3.53 8.66
N THR A 93 18.35 -3.47 7.36
CA THR A 93 18.66 -2.31 6.55
C THR A 93 17.54 -2.16 5.54
N ASP A 94 17.03 -0.94 5.48
CA ASP A 94 16.11 -0.42 4.50
C ASP A 94 16.59 -0.72 3.07
N ASN A 95 16.21 -1.88 2.54
CA ASN A 95 16.48 -2.28 1.14
C ASN A 95 15.52 -1.57 0.17
N ARG A 96 15.30 -0.27 0.37
CA ARG A 96 14.69 0.64 -0.62
C ARG A 96 15.46 0.73 -1.94
N ASN A 97 16.62 0.08 -2.03
CA ASN A 97 17.38 -0.08 -3.26
C ASN A 97 16.60 -0.96 -4.22
N GLU A 98 15.83 -0.31 -5.11
CA GLU A 98 15.72 -0.56 -6.55
C GLU A 98 16.17 -1.95 -7.05
N LYS A 99 15.66 -3.05 -6.49
CA LYS A 99 15.43 -4.18 -7.39
C LYS A 99 14.35 -3.67 -8.34
N ASN A 100 14.71 -3.47 -9.60
CA ASN A 100 13.76 -3.12 -10.63
C ASN A 100 12.97 -4.40 -10.89
N ILE A 101 11.84 -4.57 -10.19
CA ILE A 101 10.98 -5.76 -10.26
C ILE A 101 10.03 -5.63 -11.46
N ASP A 102 10.51 -4.99 -12.53
CA ASP A 102 9.76 -4.77 -13.76
C ASP A 102 9.68 -6.05 -14.61
N SER A 103 10.42 -7.11 -14.22
CA SER A 103 10.51 -8.38 -14.98
C SER A 103 10.38 -9.67 -14.16
N ASP A 104 10.16 -9.60 -12.84
CA ASP A 104 10.01 -10.83 -12.04
C ASP A 104 8.59 -11.37 -12.18
N SER A 105 8.47 -12.66 -12.47
CA SER A 105 7.21 -13.39 -12.35
C SER A 105 6.87 -13.55 -10.87
N PHE A 106 5.91 -12.77 -10.40
CA PHE A 106 5.38 -12.93 -9.06
C PHE A 106 4.60 -14.25 -8.96
N GLU A 107 4.79 -14.96 -7.84
CA GLU A 107 4.13 -16.24 -7.57
C GLU A 107 3.01 -16.06 -6.56
N SER A 108 1.84 -16.63 -6.82
CA SER A 108 0.72 -16.61 -5.88
C SER A 108 1.07 -17.36 -4.59
N ILE A 109 0.70 -16.78 -3.45
CA ILE A 109 0.86 -17.44 -2.16
C ILE A 109 -0.38 -18.32 -1.90
N SER A 110 -0.15 -19.59 -1.55
CA SER A 110 -1.25 -20.52 -1.25
C SER A 110 -2.14 -19.99 -0.12
N GLY A 111 -3.45 -19.87 -0.38
CA GLY A 111 -4.43 -19.33 0.56
C GLY A 111 -4.54 -17.80 0.56
N PHE A 112 -3.79 -17.11 -0.30
CA PHE A 112 -3.82 -15.65 -0.44
C PHE A 112 -3.92 -15.25 -1.93
N ASP A 113 -5.13 -15.30 -2.49
CA ASP A 113 -5.36 -15.15 -3.95
C ASP A 113 -4.92 -13.80 -4.52
N ASN A 114 -5.02 -12.73 -3.73
CA ASN A 114 -4.65 -11.37 -4.13
C ASN A 114 -3.21 -11.01 -3.80
N LEU A 115 -2.44 -11.93 -3.20
CA LEU A 115 -1.09 -11.68 -2.74
C LEU A 115 -0.09 -12.54 -3.49
N LEU A 116 0.89 -11.87 -4.07
CA LEU A 116 1.97 -12.50 -4.79
C LEU A 116 3.32 -12.17 -4.16
N LEU A 117 4.27 -13.09 -4.28
CA LEU A 117 5.62 -12.98 -3.75
C LEU A 117 6.63 -12.93 -4.90
N SER A 118 7.61 -12.04 -4.81
CA SER A 118 8.75 -12.05 -5.72
C SER A 118 9.59 -13.32 -5.50
N PRO A 119 10.25 -13.87 -6.54
CA PRO A 119 11.13 -15.03 -6.40
C PRO A 119 12.27 -14.84 -5.39
N SER A 120 12.68 -13.59 -5.13
CA SER A 120 13.66 -13.25 -4.09
C SER A 120 13.13 -13.34 -2.66
N GLY A 121 11.81 -13.38 -2.46
CA GLY A 121 11.19 -13.42 -1.13
C GLY A 121 11.08 -12.06 -0.41
N ASP A 122 11.63 -10.99 -1.00
CA ASP A 122 11.79 -9.69 -0.33
C ASP A 122 10.65 -8.69 -0.60
N VAL A 123 9.95 -8.86 -1.73
CA VAL A 123 8.87 -7.95 -2.17
C VAL A 123 7.61 -8.73 -2.44
N PHE A 124 6.50 -8.17 -1.98
CA PHE A 124 5.15 -8.64 -2.20
C PHE A 124 4.44 -7.74 -3.20
N ARG A 125 3.54 -8.30 -3.98
CA ARG A 125 2.60 -7.55 -4.81
C ARG A 125 1.18 -7.90 -4.40
N TYR A 126 0.36 -6.89 -4.24
CA TYR A 126 -1.06 -7.03 -4.03
C TYR A 126 -1.80 -6.58 -5.28
N GLU A 127 -2.71 -7.41 -5.77
CA GLU A 127 -3.56 -7.10 -6.92
C GLU A 127 -5.03 -7.28 -6.55
N GLN A 128 -5.79 -6.20 -6.62
CA GLN A 128 -7.24 -6.28 -6.61
C GLN A 128 -7.74 -6.45 -8.03
N LYS A 129 -8.49 -7.53 -8.24
CA LYS A 129 -8.94 -7.93 -9.56
C LYS A 129 -10.46 -7.98 -9.62
N SER A 130 -11.02 -7.48 -10.70
CA SER A 130 -12.43 -7.60 -11.04
C SER A 130 -12.60 -8.35 -12.35
N PHE A 131 -13.80 -8.86 -12.59
CA PHE A 131 -14.13 -9.55 -13.83
C PHE A 131 -14.91 -8.63 -14.76
N VAL A 132 -14.41 -8.44 -15.99
CA VAL A 132 -15.10 -7.74 -17.06
C VAL A 132 -15.21 -8.70 -18.23
N ASN A 133 -16.43 -9.08 -18.62
CA ASN A 133 -16.68 -10.06 -19.69
C ASN A 133 -15.92 -11.38 -19.51
N ASP A 134 -15.92 -11.93 -18.29
CA ASP A 134 -15.17 -13.14 -17.90
C ASP A 134 -13.64 -13.04 -18.02
N GLU A 135 -13.10 -11.85 -18.32
CA GLU A 135 -11.67 -11.57 -18.25
C GLU A 135 -11.32 -10.90 -16.92
N GLU A 136 -10.23 -11.35 -16.31
CA GLU A 136 -9.71 -10.79 -15.07
C GLU A 136 -8.95 -9.50 -15.37
N VAL A 137 -9.36 -8.41 -14.75
CA VAL A 137 -8.78 -7.07 -14.91
C VAL A 137 -8.28 -6.58 -13.56
N VAL A 138 -7.03 -6.13 -13.51
CA VAL A 138 -6.43 -5.53 -12.31
C VAL A 138 -6.93 -4.08 -12.17
N ASP A 139 -7.70 -3.82 -11.13
CA ASP A 139 -8.22 -2.48 -10.81
C ASP A 139 -7.26 -1.68 -9.93
N PHE A 140 -6.53 -2.38 -9.06
CA PHE A 140 -5.56 -1.79 -8.16
C PHE A 140 -4.36 -2.72 -7.96
N SER A 141 -3.16 -2.15 -8.08
CA SER A 141 -1.90 -2.87 -7.92
C SER A 141 -0.98 -2.08 -6.98
N ALA A 142 -0.44 -2.77 -5.98
CA ALA A 142 0.51 -2.19 -5.03
C ALA A 142 1.66 -3.16 -4.77
N GLU A 143 2.85 -2.61 -4.55
CA GLU A 143 4.02 -3.38 -4.13
C GLU A 143 4.38 -3.04 -2.69
N ALA A 144 4.68 -4.08 -1.92
CA ALA A 144 5.02 -4.01 -0.53
C ALA A 144 6.46 -4.49 -0.31
N ARG A 145 7.29 -3.63 0.29
CA ARG A 145 8.66 -3.93 0.67
C ARG A 145 8.73 -4.07 2.18
N LEU A 146 9.40 -5.12 2.65
CA LEU A 146 9.58 -5.38 4.08
C LEU A 146 11.04 -5.35 4.49
N TRP A 147 11.27 -4.79 5.67
CA TRP A 147 12.53 -4.90 6.38
C TRP A 147 12.23 -4.93 7.89
N ALA A 148 13.18 -5.43 8.67
CA ALA A 148 12.99 -5.55 10.11
C ALA A 148 14.23 -5.02 10.84
N GLU A 149 14.01 -4.13 11.79
CA GLU A 149 15.06 -3.57 12.64
C GLU A 149 14.96 -4.10 14.06
N ASP A 150 16.09 -4.10 14.76
CA ASP A 150 16.12 -4.45 16.17
C ASP A 150 15.65 -3.28 17.04
N VAL A 151 14.82 -3.59 18.04
CA VAL A 151 14.30 -2.56 18.95
C VAL A 151 15.38 -2.11 19.91
N LYS A 152 15.53 -0.79 20.02
CA LYS A 152 16.44 -0.14 20.96
C LYS A 152 15.74 0.08 22.28
N ILE A 153 16.09 -0.70 23.30
CA ILE A 153 15.55 -0.55 24.65
C ILE A 153 16.51 0.22 25.56
N GLU A 154 15.95 0.80 26.61
CA GLU A 154 16.72 1.34 27.73
C GLU A 154 16.83 0.27 28.82
N TYR A 155 18.06 -0.06 29.21
CA TYR A 155 18.34 -1.04 30.25
C TYR A 155 19.33 -0.49 31.27
N ARG A 156 19.39 -1.15 32.42
CA ARG A 156 20.31 -0.86 33.52
C ARG A 156 21.02 -2.14 33.92
N ASP A 157 22.33 -2.06 34.11
CA ASP A 157 23.08 -3.13 34.76
C ASP A 157 22.83 -3.11 36.28
N TRP A 158 22.07 -4.09 36.77
CA TRP A 158 21.75 -4.21 38.19
C TRP A 158 22.90 -4.76 39.04
N ALA A 159 23.99 -5.25 38.43
CA ALA A 159 25.18 -5.69 39.15
C ALA A 159 25.98 -4.50 39.74
N GLN A 160 25.74 -3.28 39.26
CA GLN A 160 26.40 -2.07 39.74
C GLN A 160 25.39 -1.13 40.41
N ALA A 161 25.50 -0.96 41.73
CA ALA A 161 24.66 -0.04 42.48
C ALA A 161 24.83 1.40 41.95
N GLY A 162 23.74 2.01 41.47
CA GLY A 162 23.76 3.35 40.90
C GLY A 162 24.10 3.43 39.41
N ALA A 163 24.14 2.30 38.68
CA ALA A 163 24.35 2.30 37.24
C ALA A 163 23.34 3.21 36.50
N PRO A 164 23.80 4.04 35.55
CA PRO A 164 22.91 4.83 34.71
C PRO A 164 22.12 3.93 33.75
N TYR A 165 20.94 4.39 33.34
CA TYR A 165 20.24 3.77 32.22
C TYR A 165 21.06 3.98 30.95
N THR A 166 21.29 2.90 30.22
CA THR A 166 21.99 2.91 28.94
C THR A 166 21.01 2.46 27.86
N ARG A 167 20.98 3.18 26.73
CA ARG A 167 20.21 2.79 25.56
C ARG A 167 21.06 1.89 24.67
N GLY A 168 20.56 0.72 24.32
CA GLY A 168 21.25 -0.19 23.43
C GLY A 168 20.30 -1.11 22.67
N THR A 169 20.85 -1.80 21.69
CA THR A 169 20.15 -2.85 20.96
C THR A 169 20.33 -4.16 21.72
N LEU A 170 19.24 -4.86 22.04
CA LEU A 170 19.35 -6.26 22.48
C LEU A 170 19.91 -7.08 21.31
N ALA A 171 20.83 -8.00 21.58
CA ALA A 171 21.44 -8.77 20.51
C ALA A 171 20.36 -9.57 19.75
N VAL A 172 20.47 -9.65 18.42
CA VAL A 172 19.60 -10.43 17.51
C VAL A 172 19.35 -11.86 18.04
N SER A 173 20.32 -12.44 18.75
CA SER A 173 20.23 -13.76 19.38
C SER A 173 19.12 -13.91 20.41
N ASP A 174 18.72 -12.80 21.05
CA ASP A 174 17.73 -12.84 22.13
C ASP A 174 16.32 -12.99 21.58
N ASN A 175 16.06 -12.72 20.29
CA ASN A 175 14.75 -12.89 19.66
C ASN A 175 13.60 -12.33 20.50
N TYR A 176 13.80 -11.24 21.25
CA TYR A 176 12.78 -10.74 22.17
C TYR A 176 11.68 -9.98 21.44
N GLU A 177 12.09 -9.07 20.56
CA GLU A 177 11.23 -8.12 19.88
C GLU A 177 11.88 -7.72 18.55
N ARG A 178 11.07 -7.54 17.51
CA ARG A 178 11.49 -7.03 16.20
C ARG A 178 10.53 -5.96 15.73
N LEU A 179 11.08 -4.87 15.20
CA LEU A 179 10.33 -3.81 14.55
C LEU A 179 10.22 -4.14 13.06
N VAL A 180 9.01 -4.35 12.56
CA VAL A 180 8.79 -4.67 11.15
C VAL A 180 8.23 -3.46 10.44
N TYR A 181 8.91 -3.08 9.36
CA TYR A 181 8.49 -2.02 8.47
C TYR A 181 7.87 -2.60 7.20
N LEU A 182 6.76 -2.01 6.79
CA LEU A 182 6.07 -2.31 5.54
C LEU A 182 5.90 -1.00 4.75
N GLU A 183 6.66 -0.85 3.68
CA GLU A 183 6.42 0.24 2.71
C GLU A 183 5.51 -0.28 1.61
N LEU A 184 4.32 0.30 1.50
CA LEU A 184 3.42 0.10 0.37
C LEU A 184 3.62 1.21 -0.66
N SER A 185 3.73 0.83 -1.93
CA SER A 185 3.86 1.77 -3.05
C SER A 185 2.91 1.42 -4.19
N TRP A 186 2.27 2.43 -4.78
CA TRP A 186 1.31 2.27 -5.88
C TRP A 186 1.38 3.45 -6.87
N PRO A 187 0.87 3.29 -8.10
CA PRO A 187 0.49 2.01 -8.72
C PRO A 187 1.74 1.16 -9.04
N ALA A 188 1.61 -0.17 -8.98
CA ALA A 188 2.74 -1.09 -9.21
C ALA A 188 3.24 -1.06 -10.67
N ASP A 189 2.40 -0.63 -11.62
CA ASP A 189 2.76 -0.61 -13.06
C ASP A 189 3.71 0.53 -13.44
N VAL A 190 3.83 1.55 -12.60
CA VAL A 190 4.79 2.66 -12.78
C VAL A 190 6.13 2.23 -12.19
N PRO A 191 7.30 2.58 -12.76
CA PRO A 191 8.58 2.25 -12.12
C PRO A 191 8.68 2.86 -10.71
N TYR A 192 9.32 2.17 -9.78
CA TYR A 192 9.41 2.64 -8.39
C TYR A 192 10.11 4.01 -8.26
N LYS A 193 11.20 4.20 -9.01
CA LYS A 193 12.02 5.42 -9.02
C LYS A 193 12.53 5.73 -10.42
N LYS A 194 12.92 6.99 -10.64
CA LYS A 194 13.73 7.43 -11.77
C LYS A 194 14.80 8.41 -11.28
N GLY A 195 16.04 7.94 -11.19
CA GLY A 195 17.11 8.72 -10.58
C GLY A 195 16.91 8.84 -9.07
N SER A 196 16.94 10.07 -8.53
CA SER A 196 16.66 10.31 -7.10
C SER A 196 15.17 10.31 -6.76
N ASP A 197 14.30 10.40 -7.76
CA ASP A 197 12.90 10.76 -7.55
C ASP A 197 12.01 9.51 -7.53
N TYR A 198 11.13 9.45 -6.53
CA TYR A 198 10.10 8.43 -6.43
C TYR A 198 8.95 8.79 -7.39
N LEU A 199 8.55 7.83 -8.23
CA LEU A 199 7.44 8.04 -9.18
C LEU A 199 6.11 7.48 -8.68
N ARG A 200 6.15 6.58 -7.69
CA ARG A 200 4.98 6.01 -7.03
C ARG A 200 4.62 6.79 -5.78
N GLU A 201 3.33 6.81 -5.46
CA GLU A 201 2.87 7.16 -4.12
C GLU A 201 3.25 6.05 -3.15
N ARG A 202 3.44 6.40 -1.87
CA ARG A 202 3.90 5.45 -0.86
C ARG A 202 3.37 5.76 0.53
N ARG A 203 3.18 4.71 1.33
CA ARG A 203 2.87 4.76 2.76
C ARG A 203 3.73 3.76 3.52
N LEU A 204 4.16 4.18 4.71
CA LEU A 204 4.96 3.36 5.61
C LEU A 204 4.10 2.94 6.80
N PHE A 205 4.08 1.64 7.05
CA PHE A 205 3.48 1.04 8.23
C PHE A 205 4.60 0.42 9.07
N VAL A 206 4.44 0.51 10.39
CA VAL A 206 5.40 0.00 11.36
C VAL A 206 4.64 -0.85 12.35
N LEU A 207 5.19 -2.02 12.66
CA LEU A 207 4.59 -2.98 13.56
C LEU A 207 5.64 -3.53 14.52
N ASP A 208 5.35 -3.45 15.81
CA ASP A 208 6.15 -4.06 16.87
C ASP A 208 5.68 -5.51 17.03
N ILE A 209 6.60 -6.47 16.90
CA ILE A 209 6.30 -7.89 17.10
C ILE A 209 7.16 -8.45 18.22
N PHE A 210 6.49 -8.90 19.27
CA PHE A 210 7.09 -9.56 20.42
C PHE A 210 7.11 -11.07 20.22
N ASN A 211 8.21 -11.69 20.62
CA ASN A 211 8.32 -13.14 20.61
C ASN A 211 7.54 -13.74 21.79
N PRO A 212 6.47 -14.51 21.55
CA PRO A 212 5.68 -15.10 22.63
C PRO A 212 6.39 -16.26 23.33
N THR A 213 7.42 -16.84 22.72
CA THR A 213 8.19 -17.96 23.28
C THR A 213 9.50 -17.50 23.92
N PHE A 214 9.75 -16.19 24.01
CA PHE A 214 10.93 -15.67 24.66
C PHE A 214 10.96 -16.10 26.14
N GLN A 215 12.03 -16.79 26.50
CA GLN A 215 12.36 -17.09 27.89
C GLN A 215 13.66 -16.39 28.22
N LEU A 216 13.69 -15.66 29.34
CA LEU A 216 14.93 -15.17 29.89
C LEU A 216 15.84 -16.38 30.14
N THR A 217 16.97 -16.44 29.44
CA THR A 217 17.91 -17.56 29.62
C THR A 217 18.33 -17.58 31.10
N PRO A 218 18.31 -18.73 31.81
CA PRO A 218 18.50 -18.80 33.27
C PRO A 218 19.89 -18.39 33.80
N ALA A 219 20.73 -17.70 33.03
CA ALA A 219 22.00 -17.17 33.50
C ALA A 219 21.83 -16.14 34.64
N ILE A 220 20.62 -15.62 34.86
CA ILE A 220 20.30 -14.68 35.95
C ILE A 220 19.63 -15.39 37.16
N ASN A 221 19.15 -16.63 37.01
CA ASN A 221 18.50 -17.37 38.11
C ASN A 221 19.49 -18.12 39.02
N SER A 222 20.77 -18.24 38.65
CA SER A 222 21.77 -18.86 39.53
C SER A 222 22.32 -17.92 40.62
N THR A 223 22.00 -16.63 40.57
CA THR A 223 22.49 -15.63 41.55
C THR A 223 21.42 -15.08 42.48
N TYR A 224 20.13 -15.30 42.19
CA TYR A 224 19.02 -14.90 43.06
C TYR A 224 18.39 -16.10 43.79
N ASN A 225 19.22 -16.81 44.56
CA ASN A 225 18.74 -17.52 45.75
C ASN A 225 18.76 -16.52 46.91
N GLY A 226 17.73 -15.69 47.01
CA GLY A 226 17.69 -14.64 48.03
C GLY A 226 16.32 -14.01 48.20
N VAL A 227 15.51 -14.67 49.03
CA VAL A 227 14.43 -14.09 49.86
C VAL A 227 13.25 -13.46 49.11
N PHE A 228 12.16 -14.23 49.03
CA PHE A 228 10.82 -13.70 49.32
C PHE A 228 10.52 -13.92 50.80
#